data_AF-A0A7D9IM27-F1
#
_entry.id   AF-A0A7D9IM27-F1
#
_cell.length_a   1.000
_cell.length_b   1.000
_cell.length_c   1.000
_cell.angle_alpha   90.00
_cell.angle_beta   90.00
_cell.angle_gamma   90.00
#
_symmetry.space_group_name_H-M   'P 1'
#
loop_
_entity.id
_entity.type
_entity.pdbx_description
1 polymer ?
#
loop_
_entity_poly.entity_id
_entity_poly.type
_entity_poly.pdbx_seq_one_letter_code
_entity_poly.pdbx_strand_id
1 'polypeptide(L)'
;MRGLGATLLQSKGPVEYRNKILSETERRYSNIERETLSIVYGLEKFQYYAYGRHVTVETDHKPLEAIFKKHLSCAQPRIARMMLRIQKYDVVIKYVPGKEIPLADALS
;
A
#
# COMPACT_ATOMS: atom_id res chain seq x y z
N MET A 1 6.49 -12.41 -6.75
CA MET A 1 6.55 -10.93 -6.72
C MET A 1 8.00 -10.47 -6.63
N ARG A 2 8.48 -9.68 -7.60
CA ARG A 2 9.88 -9.18 -7.68
C ARG A 2 10.01 -7.66 -7.45
N GLY A 3 8.89 -6.95 -7.45
CA GLY A 3 8.82 -5.51 -7.24
C GLY A 3 7.51 -5.10 -6.58
N LEU A 4 7.41 -3.83 -6.23
CA LEU A 4 6.21 -3.16 -5.74
C LEU A 4 5.79 -2.12 -6.77
N GLY A 5 4.49 -2.01 -7.01
CA GLY A 5 3.89 -0.97 -7.84
C GLY A 5 2.93 -0.12 -7.01
N ALA A 6 2.86 1.17 -7.33
CA ALA A 6 1.86 2.08 -6.80
C ALA A 6 1.45 3.09 -7.89
N THR A 7 0.15 3.37 -7.95
CA THR A 7 -0.44 4.30 -8.90
C THR A 7 -1.24 5.34 -8.16
N LEU A 8 -1.04 6.61 -8.49
CA LEU A 8 -1.86 7.71 -8.02
C LEU A 8 -2.98 7.97 -9.04
N LEU A 9 -4.22 7.77 -8.61
CA LEU A 9 -5.42 8.07 -9.39
C LEU A 9 -6.12 9.31 -8.83
N GLN A 10 -6.57 10.19 -9.72
CA GLN A 10 -7.46 11.31 -9.41
C GLN A 10 -8.69 11.25 -10.33
N SER A 11 -9.66 12.15 -10.14
CA SER A 11 -10.93 12.15 -10.87
C SER A 11 -10.80 12.18 -12.41
N LYS A 12 -9.70 12.72 -12.94
CA LYS A 12 -9.41 12.79 -14.38
C LYS A 12 -8.58 11.61 -14.91
N GLY A 13 -8.28 10.62 -14.07
CA GLY A 13 -7.47 9.45 -14.43
C GLY A 13 -6.12 9.39 -13.68
N PRO A 14 -5.21 8.53 -14.14
CA PRO A 14 -3.91 8.33 -13.51
C PRO A 14 -3.02 9.56 -13.65
N VAL A 15 -2.44 9.98 -12.53
CA VAL A 15 -1.55 11.14 -12.43
C VAL A 15 -0.10 10.68 -12.46
N GLU A 16 0.22 9.63 -11.70
CA GLU A 16 1.60 9.23 -11.50
C GLU A 16 1.75 7.73 -11.21
N TYR A 17 2.81 7.14 -11.74
CA TYR A 17 3.18 5.74 -11.53
C TYR A 17 4.54 5.65 -10.86
N ARG A 18 4.65 4.74 -9.90
CA ARG A 18 5.90 4.45 -9.21
C ARG A 18 6.05 2.95 -9.03
N ASN A 19 7.21 2.43 -9.41
CA ASN A 19 7.58 1.05 -9.13
C ASN A 19 8.91 1.02 -8.35
N LYS A 20 9.17 -0.09 -7.66
CA LYS A 20 10.42 -0.35 -6.96
C LYS A 20 10.75 -1.83 -7.04
N ILE A 21 12.01 -2.16 -7.31
CA ILE A 21 12.50 -3.53 -7.18
C ILE A 21 12.73 -3.82 -5.70
N LEU A 22 12.25 -4.98 -5.24
CA LEU A 22 12.48 -5.43 -3.87
C LEU A 22 13.97 -5.75 -3.66
N SER A 23 14.54 -5.20 -2.58
CA SER A 23 15.86 -5.61 -2.09
C SER A 23 15.87 -7.08 -1.68
N GLU A 24 17.06 -7.68 -1.57
CA GLU A 24 17.17 -9.09 -1.14
C GLU A 24 16.47 -9.38 0.19
N THR A 25 16.54 -8.42 1.12
CA THR A 25 15.86 -8.52 2.41
C THR A 25 14.35 -8.45 2.27
N GLU A 26 13.83 -7.50 1.48
CA GLU A 26 12.37 -7.35 1.29
C GLU A 26 11.77 -8.52 0.49
N ARG A 27 12.56 -9.18 -0.37
CA ARG A 27 12.13 -10.41 -1.06
C ARG A 27 11.82 -11.56 -0.12
N ARG A 28 12.48 -11.60 1.04
CA ARG A 28 12.27 -12.61 2.09
C ARG A 28 11.07 -12.30 2.99
N TYR A 29 10.40 -11.16 2.78
CA TYR A 29 9.21 -10.82 3.55
C TYR A 29 8.05 -11.73 3.18
N SER A 30 7.20 -12.02 4.17
CA SER A 30 5.95 -12.72 3.95
C SER A 30 5.04 -11.91 3.00
N ASN A 31 4.04 -12.58 2.41
CA ASN A 31 3.18 -11.89 1.45
C ASN A 31 2.54 -10.64 2.05
N ILE A 32 2.02 -10.77 3.26
CA ILE A 32 1.32 -9.70 3.95
C ILE A 32 2.23 -8.52 4.31
N GLU A 33 3.49 -8.79 4.62
CA GLU A 33 4.50 -7.75 4.87
C GLU A 33 4.86 -7.02 3.58
N ARG A 34 4.95 -7.73 2.44
CA ARG A 34 5.20 -7.08 1.14
C ARG A 34 4.02 -6.22 0.72
N GLU A 35 2.79 -6.69 0.88
CA GLU A 35 1.61 -5.90 0.55
C GLU A 35 1.49 -4.67 1.44
N THR A 36 1.77 -4.81 2.74
CA THR A 36 1.83 -3.64 3.64
C THR A 36 2.94 -2.67 3.22
N LEU A 37 4.09 -3.19 2.80
CA LEU A 37 5.21 -2.39 2.28
C LEU A 37 4.83 -1.65 0.99
N SER A 38 4.03 -2.25 0.09
CA SER A 38 3.49 -1.60 -1.10
C SER A 38 2.70 -0.33 -0.74
N ILE A 39 1.84 -0.41 0.27
CA ILE A 39 1.05 0.74 0.74
C ILE A 39 1.97 1.84 1.28
N VAL A 40 2.92 1.48 2.15
CA VAL A 40 3.90 2.43 2.68
C VAL A 40 4.67 3.11 1.55
N TYR A 41 5.15 2.32 0.57
CA TYR A 41 5.90 2.82 -0.57
C TYR A 41 5.07 3.82 -1.39
N GLY A 42 3.83 3.48 -1.72
CA GLY A 42 2.93 4.36 -2.46
C GLY A 42 2.70 5.68 -1.73
N LEU A 43 2.31 5.64 -0.46
CA LEU A 43 2.03 6.84 0.33
C LEU A 43 3.25 7.75 0.48
N GLU A 44 4.43 7.19 0.69
CA GLU A 44 5.65 8.00 0.81
C GLU A 44 6.14 8.58 -0.51
N LYS A 45 5.94 7.86 -1.63
CA LYS A 45 6.25 8.40 -2.96
C LYS A 45 5.27 9.49 -3.37
N PHE A 46 3.99 9.32 -3.04
CA PHE A 46 2.96 10.31 -3.32
C PHE A 46 2.74 11.29 -2.16
N GLN A 47 3.73 11.48 -1.28
CA GLN A 47 3.55 12.29 -0.06
C GLN A 47 3.06 13.72 -0.35
N TYR A 48 3.51 14.34 -1.43
CA TYR A 48 3.07 15.68 -1.84
C TYR A 48 1.58 15.74 -2.22
N TYR A 49 1.01 14.59 -2.58
CA TYR A 49 -0.42 14.45 -2.88
C TYR A 49 -1.22 13.96 -1.68
N ALA A 50 -0.66 13.04 -0.90
CA ALA A 50 -1.34 12.30 0.16
C ALA A 50 -1.31 12.99 1.53
N TYR A 51 -0.26 13.76 1.84
CA TYR A 51 -0.13 14.37 3.16
C TYR A 51 -1.17 15.48 3.35
N GLY A 52 -1.85 15.46 4.51
CA GLY A 52 -2.89 16.44 4.84
C GLY A 52 -4.20 16.28 4.05
N ARG A 53 -4.38 15.19 3.29
CA ARG A 53 -5.61 14.89 2.55
C ARG A 53 -6.14 13.51 2.92
N HIS A 54 -7.45 13.35 2.76
CA HIS A 54 -8.08 12.04 2.82
C HIS A 54 -7.74 11.24 1.57
N VAL A 55 -7.13 10.07 1.75
CA VAL A 55 -6.71 9.18 0.66
C VAL A 55 -7.34 7.81 0.83
N THR A 56 -7.87 7.26 -0.26
CA THR A 56 -8.26 5.85 -0.30
C THR A 56 -7.15 5.04 -0.95
N VAL A 57 -6.69 4.00 -0.26
CA VAL A 57 -5.76 3.00 -0.80
C VAL A 57 -6.56 1.77 -1.18
N GLU A 58 -6.59 1.47 -2.47
CA GLU A 58 -7.19 0.26 -3.01
C GLU A 58 -6.14 -0.86 -3.09
N THR A 59 -6.49 -2.05 -2.63
CA THR A 59 -5.62 -3.23 -2.65
C THR A 59 -6.42 -4.48 -2.98
N ASP A 60 -5.83 -5.40 -3.72
CA ASP A 60 -6.37 -6.73 -3.99
C ASP A 60 -6.07 -7.75 -2.87
N HIS A 61 -5.41 -7.31 -1.80
CA HIS A 61 -5.06 -8.17 -0.69
C HIS A 61 -6.02 -8.00 0.49
N LYS A 62 -7.17 -8.70 0.42
CA LYS A 62 -8.26 -8.68 1.43
C LYS A 62 -7.80 -8.74 2.90
N PRO A 63 -6.80 -9.55 3.29
CA PRO A 63 -6.33 -9.59 4.69
C PRO A 63 -5.83 -8.24 5.24
N LEU A 64 -5.44 -7.29 4.38
CA LEU A 64 -4.98 -5.98 4.84
C LEU A 64 -6.09 -5.17 5.50
N GLU A 65 -7.34 -5.25 5.03
CA GLU A 65 -8.46 -4.56 5.70
C GLU A 65 -8.58 -4.98 7.17
N ALA A 66 -8.36 -6.27 7.45
CA ALA A 66 -8.42 -6.79 8.81
C ALA A 66 -7.20 -6.37 9.65
N ILE A 67 -6.01 -6.28 9.06
CA ILE A 67 -4.79 -5.86 9.76
C ILE A 67 -4.88 -4.41 10.20
N PHE A 68 -5.33 -3.51 9.33
CA PHE A 68 -5.41 -2.09 9.65
C PHE A 68 -6.51 -1.76 10.66
N LYS A 69 -7.46 -2.68 10.89
CA LYS A 69 -8.45 -2.59 11.97
C LYS A 69 -7.93 -3.13 13.31
N LYS A 70 -6.84 -3.90 13.33
CA LYS A 70 -6.27 -4.47 14.56
C LYS A 70 -5.43 -3.43 15.29
N HIS A 71 -5.39 -3.57 16.62
CA HIS A 71 -4.50 -2.76 17.45
C HIS A 71 -3.03 -3.09 17.12
N LEU A 72 -2.15 -2.07 17.11
CA LEU A 72 -0.74 -2.23 16.74
C LEU A 72 0.00 -3.27 17.60
N SER A 73 -0.40 -3.42 18.87
CA SER A 73 0.16 -4.39 19.80
C SER A 73 -0.07 -5.85 19.39
N CYS A 74 -1.07 -6.11 18.54
CA CYS A 74 -1.38 -7.45 18.02
C CYS A 74 -0.67 -7.74 16.70
N ALA A 75 -0.03 -6.75 16.08
CA ALA A 75 0.67 -6.90 14.82
C ALA A 75 2.12 -7.37 15.04
N GLN A 76 2.65 -8.12 14.08
CA GLN A 76 4.07 -8.46 14.08
C GLN A 76 4.92 -7.17 14.08
N PRO A 77 6.09 -7.14 14.75
CA PRO A 77 6.86 -5.90 14.92
C PRO A 77 7.16 -5.15 13.62
N ARG A 78 7.37 -5.86 12.51
CA ARG A 78 7.61 -5.23 11.19
C ARG A 78 6.36 -4.55 10.64
N ILE A 79 5.21 -5.23 10.71
CA ILE A 79 3.91 -4.68 10.29
C ILE A 79 3.55 -3.49 11.17
N ALA A 80 3.73 -3.59 12.49
CA ALA A 80 3.48 -2.49 13.42
C ALA A 80 4.29 -1.23 13.05
N ARG A 81 5.59 -1.38 12.73
CA ARG A 81 6.42 -0.25 12.24
C ARG A 81 5.92 0.35 10.94
N MET A 82 5.42 -0.48 10.01
CA MET A 82 4.83 0.01 8.76
C MET A 82 3.49 0.71 9.01
N MET A 83 2.66 0.20 9.91
CA MET A 83 1.40 0.84 10.31
C MET A 83 1.65 2.22 10.93
N LEU A 84 2.67 2.37 11.78
CA LEU A 84 3.08 3.69 12.31
C LEU A 84 3.46 4.68 11.20
N ARG A 85 4.15 4.22 10.15
CA ARG A 85 4.49 5.06 8.98
C ARG A 85 3.26 5.44 8.17
N ILE A 86 2.18 4.66 8.26
CA ILE A 86 0.92 4.93 7.56
C ILE A 86 0.05 5.89 8.38
N GLN A 87 0.09 5.81 9.71
CA GLN A 87 -0.71 6.64 10.63
C GLN A 87 -0.53 8.16 10.46
N LYS A 88 0.58 8.62 9.85
CA LYS A 88 0.76 10.04 9.53
C LYS A 88 -0.13 10.55 8.39
N TYR A 89 -0.82 9.66 7.69
CA TYR A 89 -1.75 9.98 6.62
C TYR A 89 -3.19 9.70 7.05
N ASP A 90 -4.13 10.55 6.62
CA ASP A 90 -5.56 10.26 6.71
C ASP A 90 -5.92 9.29 5.57
N VAL A 91 -5.86 7.99 5.88
CA VAL A 91 -6.00 6.94 4.87
C VAL A 91 -7.04 5.90 5.24
N VAL A 92 -7.84 5.53 4.25
CA VAL A 92 -8.76 4.40 4.31
C VAL A 92 -8.27 3.32 3.35
N ILE A 93 -8.11 2.09 3.86
CA ILE A 93 -7.72 0.95 3.04
C ILE A 93 -8.98 0.17 2.68
N LYS A 94 -9.16 -0.03 1.37
CA LYS A 94 -10.31 -0.71 0.79
C LYS A 94 -9.84 -1.89 -0.05
N TYR A 95 -10.41 -3.05 0.21
CA TYR A 95 -10.23 -4.20 -0.68
C TYR A 95 -11.02 -3.99 -1.97
N VAL A 96 -10.36 -4.20 -3.10
CA VAL A 96 -10.98 -4.22 -4.43
C VAL A 96 -10.47 -5.48 -5.14
N PRO A 97 -11.34 -6.32 -5.72
CA PRO A 97 -10.88 -7.47 -6.51
C PRO A 97 -9.93 -7.02 -7.62
N GLY A 98 -8.80 -7.72 -7.82
CA GLY A 98 -7.75 -7.27 -8.75
C GLY A 98 -8.25 -6.95 -10.18
N LYS A 99 -9.28 -7.65 -10.66
CA LYS A 99 -9.94 -7.39 -11.96
C LYS A 99 -10.61 -6.02 -12.07
N GLU A 100 -10.97 -5.44 -10.93
CA GLU A 100 -11.64 -4.14 -10.83
C GLU A 100 -10.67 -3.02 -10.46
N ILE A 101 -9.43 -3.34 -10.08
CA ILE A 101 -8.40 -2.33 -9.86
C ILE A 101 -7.98 -1.84 -11.26
N PRO A 102 -8.26 -0.58 -11.62
CA PRO A 102 -8.16 -0.13 -13.02
C PRO A 102 -6.77 -0.30 -13.65
N LEU A 103 -5.73 -0.48 -12.84
CA LEU A 103 -4.33 -0.52 -13.28
C LEU A 103 -3.45 -1.56 -12.55
N ALA A 104 -4.02 -2.53 -11.83
CA ALA A 104 -3.22 -3.55 -11.12
C ALA A 104 -2.44 -4.46 -12.09
N ASP A 105 -3.09 -4.94 -13.15
CA ASP A 105 -2.49 -5.88 -14.12
C ASP A 105 -1.39 -5.25 -14.99
N ALA A 106 -1.32 -3.91 -15.08
CA ALA A 106 -0.32 -3.21 -15.90
C ALA A 106 1.05 -3.08 -15.21
N LEU A 107 1.15 -3.35 -13.90
CA LEU A 107 2.32 -2.99 -13.08
C LEU A 107 2.92 -4.15 -12.26
N SER A 108 2.32 -5.35 -12.31
CA SER A 108 2.77 -6.52 -11.54
C SER A 108 3.88 -7.34 -12.19
#